data_AF-A0AAD6PWL4-F1
#
_entry.id   AF-A0AAD6PWL4-F1
#
_cell.length_a   1.000
_cell.length_b   1.000
_cell.length_c   1.000
_cell.angle_alpha   90.00
_cell.angle_beta   90.00
_cell.angle_gamma   90.00
#
_symmetry.space_group_name_H-M   'P 1'
#
loop_
_entity.id
_entity.type
_entity.pdbx_description
1 polymer ?
#
loop_
_entity_poly.entity_id
_entity_poly.type
_entity_poly.pdbx_seq_one_letter_code
_entity_poly.pdbx_strand_id
1 'polypeptide(L)'
;MGEKAEVLEAVLKETVDLENIPIEEVFENLRCSREGLTSQAAEERLAIFGHNKLEEKKERKFLKFLGFMWNPLSWVMEAAAIMAIALANGGGKPPDWQDFVGIITLLVINSTISFIEENNAGNAAAALMARLAPKAKSALTGESLPVTKGPGDGVYSGSTCKQGEIEAVVIATGVHTFFGKAAHLVDTTNQVGHFQKARRYNCYMFFILNLAHNKSDIERRVHAVIDKFAERGLRSLAVAYQKVPEGRKESAGGPWQFIGLMPLFDPPRHDSAETIRRALNLGVNVKMITGDQLAIGKETGRRLGMGTNMYPSSALLGQDKDESIVALPIDELIEKADGFAGVFPGIGSLVFLANIDRLDMPIISEHKYEIVKRLQARKHICGMTGDGVNDAPALKKADIGIAVADATDAARSASDIVLTEPGLSVIISAVLTSRAIFQRMKNYTIYAVSITIRIVLGFMLLALLWKFDFPPFMVLIIAILNDGLWLLILSIPLHSLSRMHSHM
;
A
#
# COMPACT_ATOMS: atom_id res chain seq x y z
N MET A 1 -23.39 -35.46 -26.30
CA MET A 1 -23.31 -34.11 -25.70
C MET A 1 -23.04 -34.16 -24.20
N GLY A 2 -23.61 -35.10 -23.43
CA GLY A 2 -23.37 -35.20 -21.96
C GLY A 2 -21.92 -35.38 -21.53
N GLU A 3 -21.17 -36.28 -22.18
CA GLU A 3 -19.76 -36.55 -21.85
C GLU A 3 -18.79 -35.37 -22.11
N LYS A 4 -19.21 -34.39 -22.93
CA LYS A 4 -18.44 -33.14 -23.19
C LYS A 4 -18.59 -32.14 -22.05
N ALA A 5 -19.78 -32.04 -21.48
CA ALA A 5 -20.08 -31.11 -20.39
C ALA A 5 -19.45 -31.60 -19.07
N GLU A 6 -19.50 -32.91 -18.79
CA GLU A 6 -18.96 -33.49 -17.54
C GLU A 6 -17.45 -33.25 -17.35
N VAL A 7 -16.65 -33.36 -18.42
CA VAL A 7 -15.19 -33.11 -18.33
C VAL A 7 -14.88 -31.62 -18.14
N LEU A 8 -15.63 -30.73 -18.79
CA LEU A 8 -15.45 -29.27 -18.61
C LEU A 8 -15.93 -28.80 -17.22
N GLU A 9 -16.97 -29.42 -16.66
CA GLU A 9 -17.38 -29.18 -15.27
C GLU A 9 -16.36 -29.71 -14.25
N ALA A 10 -15.66 -30.81 -14.55
CA ALA A 10 -14.57 -31.32 -13.72
C ALA A 10 -13.35 -30.37 -13.70
N VAL A 11 -13.07 -29.70 -14.84
CA VAL A 11 -12.08 -28.62 -14.95
C VAL A 11 -12.53 -27.39 -14.13
N LEU A 12 -13.81 -27.01 -14.20
CA LEU A 12 -14.37 -25.93 -13.39
C LEU A 12 -14.27 -26.20 -11.88
N LYS A 13 -14.40 -27.46 -11.47
CA LYS A 13 -14.23 -27.91 -10.07
C LYS A 13 -12.77 -28.11 -9.65
N GLU A 14 -11.80 -27.78 -10.52
CA GLU A 14 -10.36 -27.85 -10.26
C GLU A 14 -9.87 -29.25 -9.82
N THR A 15 -10.56 -30.30 -10.25
CA THR A 15 -10.16 -31.69 -9.92
C THR A 15 -8.91 -32.16 -10.68
N VAL A 16 -8.47 -31.39 -11.67
CA VAL A 16 -7.30 -31.66 -12.52
C VAL A 16 -6.37 -30.44 -12.47
N ASP A 17 -5.10 -30.65 -12.09
CA ASP A 17 -4.08 -29.60 -12.09
C ASP A 17 -3.51 -29.42 -13.50
N LEU A 18 -4.04 -28.42 -14.22
CA LEU A 18 -3.63 -28.10 -15.58
C LEU A 18 -2.30 -27.32 -15.65
N GLU A 19 -1.73 -26.89 -14.52
CA GLU A 19 -0.52 -26.05 -14.51
C GLU A 19 0.77 -26.85 -14.69
N ASN A 20 0.77 -28.13 -14.30
CA ASN A 20 1.97 -28.98 -14.24
C ASN A 20 1.97 -30.15 -15.23
N ILE A 21 1.01 -30.19 -16.17
CA ILE A 21 0.87 -31.25 -17.18
C ILE A 21 1.39 -30.80 -18.55
N PRO A 22 1.85 -31.73 -19.41
CA PRO A 22 2.31 -31.39 -20.76
C PRO A 22 1.19 -30.81 -21.63
N ILE A 23 1.56 -29.97 -22.60
CA ILE A 23 0.60 -29.18 -23.40
C ILE A 23 -0.36 -30.07 -24.19
N GLU A 24 0.07 -31.26 -24.60
CA GLU A 24 -0.76 -32.27 -25.27
C GLU A 24 -1.92 -32.73 -24.39
N GLU A 25 -1.66 -33.01 -23.11
CA GLU A 25 -2.71 -33.38 -22.14
C GLU A 25 -3.63 -32.20 -21.80
N VAL A 26 -3.11 -30.97 -21.86
CA VAL A 26 -3.93 -29.76 -21.72
C VAL A 26 -4.94 -29.66 -22.87
N PHE A 27 -4.53 -29.94 -24.11
CA PHE A 27 -5.43 -29.94 -25.27
C PHE A 27 -6.52 -31.01 -25.17
N GLU A 28 -6.20 -32.19 -24.64
CA GLU A 28 -7.17 -33.27 -24.41
C GLU A 28 -8.20 -32.90 -23.32
N ASN A 29 -7.72 -32.41 -22.17
CA ASN A 29 -8.58 -32.03 -21.04
C ASN A 29 -9.47 -30.82 -21.37
N LEU A 30 -8.92 -29.79 -22.03
CA LEU A 30 -9.68 -28.60 -22.45
C LEU A 30 -10.42 -28.80 -23.78
N ARG A 31 -10.27 -29.97 -24.42
CA ARG A 31 -10.83 -30.32 -25.74
C ARG A 31 -10.67 -29.17 -26.75
N CYS A 32 -9.46 -28.61 -26.83
CA CYS A 32 -9.12 -27.55 -27.76
C CYS A 32 -8.09 -28.03 -28.78
N SER A 33 -7.99 -27.32 -29.90
CA SER A 33 -7.01 -27.61 -30.94
C SER A 33 -5.94 -26.52 -30.97
N ARG A 34 -4.79 -26.79 -31.61
CA ARG A 34 -3.75 -25.78 -31.83
C ARG A 34 -4.21 -24.60 -32.70
N GLU A 35 -5.26 -24.80 -33.52
CA GLU A 35 -5.86 -23.76 -34.35
C GLU A 35 -6.94 -22.93 -33.60
N GLY A 36 -7.13 -23.22 -32.30
CA GLY A 36 -8.08 -22.51 -31.44
C GLY A 36 -9.45 -23.18 -31.36
N LEU A 37 -10.48 -22.35 -31.12
CA LEU A 37 -11.86 -22.76 -30.88
C LEU A 37 -12.79 -22.16 -31.95
N THR A 38 -13.86 -22.89 -32.27
CA THR A 38 -14.95 -22.35 -33.09
C THR A 38 -15.80 -21.38 -32.26
N SER A 39 -16.46 -20.42 -32.91
CA SER A 39 -17.32 -19.44 -32.23
C SER A 39 -18.45 -20.09 -31.40
N GLN A 40 -19.02 -21.19 -31.90
CA GLN A 40 -20.03 -21.96 -31.17
C GLN A 40 -19.47 -22.61 -29.90
N ALA A 41 -18.27 -23.21 -29.97
CA ALA A 41 -17.63 -23.80 -28.80
C ALA A 41 -17.23 -22.73 -27.76
N ALA A 42 -16.91 -21.51 -28.20
CA ALA A 42 -16.63 -20.39 -27.31
C ALA A 42 -17.89 -19.92 -26.56
N GLU A 43 -19.05 -19.82 -27.23
CA GLU A 43 -20.33 -19.48 -26.59
C GLU A 43 -20.79 -20.54 -25.59
N GLU A 44 -20.66 -21.83 -25.93
CA GLU A 44 -20.95 -22.94 -25.00
C GLU A 44 -20.09 -22.84 -23.73
N ARG A 45 -18.80 -22.51 -23.87
CA ARG A 45 -17.90 -22.32 -22.72
C ARG A 45 -18.23 -21.07 -21.91
N LEU A 46 -18.64 -20.00 -22.57
CA LEU A 46 -19.06 -18.78 -21.88
C LEU A 46 -20.31 -19.02 -21.02
N ALA A 47 -21.21 -19.90 -21.45
CA ALA A 47 -22.36 -20.33 -20.65
C ALA A 47 -21.95 -21.19 -19.44
N ILE A 48 -20.90 -22.02 -19.55
CA ILE A 48 -20.43 -22.92 -18.48
C ILE A 48 -19.51 -22.20 -17.47
N PHE A 49 -18.50 -21.47 -17.94
CA PHE A 49 -17.46 -20.83 -17.12
C PHE A 49 -17.80 -19.39 -16.73
N GLY A 50 -18.77 -18.77 -17.40
CA GLY A 50 -19.10 -17.36 -17.20
C GLY A 50 -18.11 -16.39 -17.84
N HIS A 51 -18.32 -15.09 -17.63
CA HIS A 51 -17.46 -14.05 -18.17
C HIS A 51 -16.12 -13.99 -17.43
N ASN A 52 -15.03 -13.74 -18.18
CA ASN A 52 -13.71 -13.48 -17.62
C ASN A 52 -13.62 -12.06 -17.01
N LYS A 53 -14.34 -11.83 -15.92
CA LYS A 53 -14.32 -10.61 -15.11
C LYS A 53 -14.42 -11.00 -13.64
N LEU A 54 -13.72 -10.27 -12.76
CA LEU A 54 -13.89 -10.42 -11.32
C LEU A 54 -15.29 -9.96 -10.92
N GLU A 55 -15.91 -10.65 -9.96
CA GLU A 55 -17.22 -10.28 -9.45
C GLU A 55 -17.13 -8.92 -8.72
N GLU A 56 -17.59 -7.86 -9.38
CA GLU A 56 -17.83 -6.59 -8.70
C GLU A 56 -19.05 -6.77 -7.80
N LYS A 57 -18.88 -6.59 -6.48
CA LYS A 57 -20.01 -6.45 -5.57
C LYS A 57 -20.86 -5.26 -6.02
N LYS A 58 -21.98 -5.55 -6.69
CA LYS A 58 -22.98 -4.54 -7.05
C LYS A 58 -23.70 -4.11 -5.78
N GLU A 59 -23.18 -3.09 -5.12
CA GLU A 59 -23.92 -2.42 -4.06
C GLU A 59 -25.18 -1.78 -4.65
N ARG A 60 -26.34 -2.21 -4.18
CA ARG A 60 -27.61 -1.57 -4.54
C ARG A 60 -27.65 -0.22 -3.82
N LYS A 61 -27.64 0.87 -4.59
CA LYS A 61 -27.68 2.25 -4.05
C LYS A 61 -28.80 2.47 -3.03
N PHE A 62 -29.94 1.81 -3.20
CA PHE A 62 -31.06 1.87 -2.25
C PHE A 62 -30.77 1.20 -0.89
N LEU A 63 -30.10 0.04 -0.89
CA LEU A 63 -29.68 -0.61 0.37
C LEU A 63 -28.62 0.22 1.09
N LYS A 64 -27.73 0.86 0.33
CA LYS A 64 -26.76 1.80 0.89
C LYS A 64 -27.46 3.01 1.52
N PHE A 65 -28.46 3.59 0.85
CA PHE A 65 -29.31 4.65 1.40
C PHE A 65 -29.98 4.21 2.72
N LEU A 66 -30.59 3.02 2.75
CA LEU A 66 -31.26 2.51 3.95
C LEU A 66 -30.27 2.23 5.10
N GLY A 67 -29.02 1.89 4.78
CA GLY A 67 -27.95 1.76 5.76
C GLY A 67 -27.64 3.06 6.52
N PHE A 68 -27.80 4.23 5.90
CA PHE A 68 -27.60 5.52 6.59
C PHE A 68 -28.67 5.81 7.62
N MET A 69 -29.89 5.30 7.44
CA MET A 69 -30.98 5.45 8.39
C MET A 69 -30.77 4.59 9.65
N TRP A 70 -29.84 3.64 9.61
CA TRP A 70 -29.66 2.62 10.65
C TRP A 70 -28.35 2.81 11.44
N ASN A 71 -27.98 4.05 11.74
CA ASN A 71 -26.87 4.35 12.64
C ASN A 71 -27.36 4.48 14.10
N PRO A 72 -26.48 4.29 15.12
CA PRO A 72 -26.89 4.33 16.52
C PRO A 72 -27.59 5.63 16.94
N LEU A 73 -27.25 6.77 16.31
CA LEU A 73 -27.89 8.06 16.56
C LEU A 73 -29.32 8.10 16.00
N SER A 74 -29.54 7.51 14.83
CA SER A 74 -30.86 7.40 14.18
C SER A 74 -31.79 6.50 14.98
N TRP A 75 -31.28 5.44 15.63
CA TRP A 75 -32.09 4.63 16.55
C TRP A 75 -32.60 5.44 17.74
N VAL A 76 -31.78 6.33 18.30
CA VAL A 76 -32.21 7.22 19.39
C VAL A 76 -33.29 8.18 18.90
N MET A 77 -33.16 8.72 17.69
CA MET A 77 -34.16 9.59 17.06
C MET A 77 -35.46 8.85 16.75
N GLU A 78 -35.39 7.60 16.28
CA GLU A 78 -36.55 6.75 16.01
C GLU A 78 -37.26 6.38 17.32
N ALA A 79 -36.52 6.05 18.37
CA ALA A 79 -37.07 5.82 19.70
C ALA A 79 -37.75 7.09 20.25
N ALA A 80 -37.17 8.28 20.04
CA ALA A 80 -37.79 9.55 20.43
C ALA A 80 -39.09 9.83 19.65
N ALA A 81 -39.12 9.54 18.34
CA ALA A 81 -40.32 9.66 17.52
C ALA A 81 -41.43 8.72 18.03
N ILE A 82 -41.11 7.45 18.30
CA ILE A 82 -42.06 6.48 18.84
C ILE A 82 -42.55 6.91 20.24
N MET A 83 -41.65 7.42 21.08
CA MET A 83 -41.98 7.91 22.42
C MET A 83 -42.98 9.07 22.39
N ALA A 84 -42.87 9.98 21.42
CA ALA A 84 -43.81 11.09 21.24
C ALA A 84 -45.25 10.59 21.01
N ILE A 85 -45.45 9.52 20.24
CA ILE A 85 -46.76 8.90 20.03
C ILE A 85 -47.20 8.09 21.27
N ALA A 86 -46.29 7.29 21.83
CA ALA A 86 -46.61 6.36 22.91
C ALA A 86 -47.04 7.07 24.20
N LEU A 87 -46.36 8.16 24.58
CA LEU A 87 -46.70 8.95 25.76
C LEU A 87 -48.03 9.70 25.61
N ALA A 88 -48.39 10.09 24.40
CA ALA A 88 -49.62 10.82 24.16
C ALA A 88 -50.87 9.92 24.24
N ASN A 89 -50.77 8.65 23.85
CA ASN A 89 -51.87 7.68 23.95
C ASN A 89 -52.22 7.29 25.40
N GLY A 90 -51.39 7.64 26.40
CA GLY A 90 -51.64 7.32 27.82
C GLY A 90 -52.28 8.44 28.65
N GLY A 91 -52.34 9.68 28.14
CA GLY A 91 -52.63 10.88 28.95
C GLY A 91 -53.92 11.65 28.62
N GLY A 92 -54.77 11.17 27.71
CA GLY A 92 -55.99 11.87 27.30
C GLY A 92 -55.77 13.16 26.50
N LYS A 93 -54.53 13.42 26.07
CA LYS A 93 -54.16 14.49 25.14
C LYS A 93 -54.09 13.94 23.71
N PRO A 94 -54.38 14.73 22.67
CA PRO A 94 -54.20 14.29 21.29
C PRO A 94 -52.72 13.93 21.05
N PRO A 95 -52.43 12.84 20.30
CA PRO A 95 -51.07 12.49 19.91
C PRO A 95 -50.34 13.62 19.19
N ASP A 96 -49.09 13.89 19.61
CA ASP A 96 -48.19 14.88 19.04
C ASP A 96 -47.64 14.40 17.68
N TRP A 97 -48.54 14.19 16.72
CA TRP A 97 -48.22 13.77 15.36
C TRP A 97 -47.28 14.73 14.65
N GLN A 98 -47.32 16.02 15.02
CA GLN A 98 -46.45 17.04 14.46
C GLN A 98 -44.98 16.79 14.79
N ASP A 99 -44.68 16.40 16.04
CA ASP A 99 -43.31 16.10 16.46
C ASP A 99 -42.81 14.78 15.86
N PHE A 100 -43.67 13.75 15.81
CA PHE A 100 -43.35 12.49 15.11
C PHE A 100 -42.99 12.72 13.64
N VAL A 101 -43.87 13.40 12.90
CA VAL A 101 -43.65 13.70 11.47
C VAL A 101 -42.42 14.60 11.31
N GLY A 102 -42.21 15.55 12.21
CA GLY A 102 -41.03 16.41 12.22
C GLY A 102 -39.73 15.63 12.36
N ILE A 103 -39.64 14.73 13.34
CA ILE A 103 -38.45 13.90 13.60
C ILE A 103 -38.17 12.96 12.43
N ILE A 104 -39.20 12.30 11.88
CA ILE A 104 -39.06 11.44 10.70
C ILE A 104 -38.59 12.25 9.48
N THR A 105 -39.12 13.46 9.29
CA THR A 105 -38.70 14.35 8.20
C THR A 105 -37.24 14.76 8.35
N LEU A 106 -36.80 15.10 9.57
CA LEU A 106 -35.40 15.40 9.87
C LEU A 106 -34.49 14.21 9.56
N LEU A 107 -34.89 12.99 9.96
CA LEU A 107 -34.17 11.75 9.64
C LEU A 107 -34.01 11.55 8.13
N VAL A 108 -35.08 11.76 7.36
CA VAL A 108 -35.07 11.64 5.90
C VAL A 108 -34.16 12.69 5.25
N ILE A 109 -34.23 13.94 5.71
CA ILE A 109 -33.36 15.03 5.21
C ILE A 109 -31.90 14.71 5.49
N ASN A 110 -31.55 14.38 6.73
CA ASN A 110 -30.18 14.07 7.13
C ASN A 110 -29.63 12.87 6.35
N SER A 111 -30.43 11.80 6.20
CA SER A 111 -30.06 10.63 5.41
C SER A 111 -29.86 10.95 3.92
N THR A 112 -30.70 11.82 3.36
CA THR A 112 -30.58 12.26 1.96
C THR A 112 -29.30 13.04 1.72
N ILE A 113 -28.97 13.97 2.62
CA ILE A 113 -27.74 14.75 2.54
C ILE A 113 -26.52 13.82 2.65
N SER A 114 -26.47 12.96 3.68
CA SER A 114 -25.37 12.02 3.86
C SER A 114 -25.19 11.10 2.66
N PHE A 115 -26.29 10.63 2.06
CA PHE A 115 -26.22 9.81 0.85
C PHE A 115 -25.68 10.57 -0.36
N ILE A 116 -26.11 11.82 -0.57
CA ILE A 116 -25.60 12.65 -1.68
C ILE A 116 -24.10 12.93 -1.50
N GLU A 117 -23.68 13.30 -0.30
CA GLU A 117 -22.28 13.57 0.02
C GLU A 117 -21.42 12.33 -0.14
N GLU A 118 -21.85 11.18 0.40
CA GLU A 118 -21.08 9.94 0.27
C GLU A 118 -21.02 9.45 -1.17
N ASN A 119 -22.10 9.61 -1.95
CA ASN A 119 -22.09 9.24 -3.37
C ASN A 119 -21.20 10.18 -4.19
N ASN A 120 -21.18 11.48 -3.88
CA ASN A 120 -20.29 12.44 -4.53
C ASN A 120 -18.82 12.17 -4.19
N ALA A 121 -18.51 11.96 -2.90
CA ALA A 121 -17.19 11.57 -2.43
C ALA A 121 -16.75 10.22 -3.02
N GLY A 122 -17.67 9.25 -3.09
CA GLY A 122 -17.46 7.95 -3.69
C GLY A 122 -17.14 8.03 -5.19
N ASN A 123 -17.84 8.89 -5.95
CA ASN A 123 -17.53 9.12 -7.36
C ASN A 123 -16.14 9.77 -7.55
N ALA A 124 -15.79 10.76 -6.71
CA ALA A 124 -14.46 11.37 -6.74
C ALA A 124 -13.37 10.36 -6.38
N ALA A 125 -13.61 9.53 -5.37
CA ALA A 125 -12.72 8.44 -4.97
C ALA A 125 -12.61 7.38 -6.07
N ALA A 126 -13.69 7.03 -6.75
CA ALA A 126 -13.67 6.10 -7.88
C ALA A 126 -12.84 6.63 -9.06
N ALA A 127 -12.92 7.94 -9.35
CA ALA A 127 -12.07 8.57 -10.36
C ALA A 127 -10.58 8.53 -9.98
N LEU A 128 -10.27 8.68 -8.69
CA LEU A 128 -8.91 8.49 -8.15
C LEU A 128 -8.47 7.02 -8.25
N MET A 129 -9.33 6.08 -7.83
CA MET A 129 -9.08 4.63 -7.92
C MET A 129 -8.88 4.17 -9.35
N ALA A 130 -9.59 4.74 -10.33
CA ALA A 130 -9.39 4.44 -11.75
C ALA A 130 -8.01 4.92 -12.26
N ARG A 131 -7.46 6.00 -11.68
CA ARG A 131 -6.07 6.44 -11.96
C ARG A 131 -5.02 5.56 -11.27
N LEU A 132 -5.35 5.05 -10.08
CA LEU A 132 -4.50 4.14 -9.30
C LEU A 132 -4.60 2.69 -9.77
N ALA A 133 -5.65 2.35 -10.52
CA ALA A 133 -5.89 1.01 -11.03
C ALA A 133 -4.62 0.55 -11.76
N PRO A 134 -4.04 -0.60 -11.35
CA PRO A 134 -2.75 -1.02 -11.83
C PRO A 134 -2.80 -1.17 -13.35
N LYS A 135 -2.11 -0.26 -14.05
CA LYS A 135 -1.78 -0.43 -15.47
C LYS A 135 -0.64 -1.45 -15.55
N ALA A 136 -0.99 -2.69 -15.21
CA ALA A 136 -0.25 -3.94 -15.28
C ALA A 136 1.28 -3.83 -15.43
N LYS A 137 2.01 -4.26 -14.39
CA LYS A 137 3.37 -4.81 -14.43
C LYS A 137 3.64 -5.55 -13.11
N SER A 138 4.07 -6.80 -13.17
CA SER A 138 4.80 -7.48 -12.07
C SER A 138 4.01 -7.92 -10.82
N ALA A 139 2.68 -7.95 -10.83
CA ALA A 139 1.90 -8.28 -9.61
C ALA A 139 1.93 -9.76 -9.20
N LEU A 140 2.35 -10.68 -10.06
CA LEU A 140 2.23 -12.12 -9.79
C LEU A 140 3.50 -12.83 -9.34
N THR A 141 4.69 -12.31 -9.65
CA THR A 141 5.95 -12.97 -9.28
C THR A 141 6.89 -12.06 -8.48
N GLY A 142 6.63 -10.75 -8.43
CA GLY A 142 7.54 -9.80 -7.76
C GLY A 142 8.91 -9.65 -8.44
N GLU A 143 9.09 -10.19 -9.65
CA GLU A 143 10.34 -10.09 -10.40
C GLU A 143 10.34 -8.84 -11.29
N SER A 144 11.25 -7.91 -11.01
CA SER A 144 11.38 -6.64 -11.75
C SER A 144 11.90 -6.80 -13.18
N LEU A 145 12.54 -7.94 -13.49
CA LEU A 145 13.08 -8.24 -14.81
C LEU A 145 12.10 -9.13 -15.59
N PRO A 146 11.89 -8.87 -16.89
CA PRO A 146 11.03 -9.71 -17.71
C PRO A 146 11.60 -11.14 -17.77
N VAL A 147 10.76 -12.11 -17.44
CA VAL A 147 11.09 -13.53 -17.52
C VAL A 147 10.82 -14.02 -18.93
N THR A 148 11.81 -14.67 -19.54
CA THR A 148 11.62 -15.34 -20.83
C THR A 148 10.77 -16.58 -20.62
N LYS A 149 9.71 -16.72 -21.41
CA LYS A 149 8.79 -17.88 -21.40
C LYS A 149 8.90 -18.65 -22.70
N GLY A 150 9.07 -19.96 -22.60
CA GLY A 150 9.09 -20.89 -23.73
C GLY A 150 7.74 -21.58 -23.94
N PRO A 151 7.57 -22.30 -25.06
CA PRO A 151 6.39 -23.15 -25.29
C PRO A 151 6.24 -24.19 -24.18
N GLY A 152 5.05 -24.28 -23.59
CA GLY A 152 4.74 -25.17 -22.45
C GLY A 152 4.85 -24.51 -21.08
N ASP A 153 5.41 -23.30 -20.98
CA ASP A 153 5.45 -22.58 -19.70
C ASP A 153 4.12 -21.89 -19.37
N GLY A 154 3.70 -21.98 -18.11
CA GLY A 154 2.54 -21.25 -17.60
C GLY A 154 2.73 -19.72 -17.59
N VAL A 155 1.68 -19.00 -17.98
CA VAL A 155 1.57 -17.53 -17.93
C VAL A 155 0.34 -17.12 -17.11
N TYR A 156 0.44 -16.05 -16.33
CA TYR A 156 -0.61 -15.67 -15.38
C TYR A 156 -1.37 -14.42 -15.80
N SER A 157 -2.68 -14.36 -15.49
CA SER A 157 -3.56 -13.23 -15.80
C SER A 157 -3.09 -11.94 -15.12
N GLY A 158 -2.90 -10.86 -15.89
CA GLY A 158 -2.33 -9.59 -15.39
C GLY A 158 -0.85 -9.41 -15.74
N SER A 159 -0.22 -10.41 -16.39
CA SER A 159 1.11 -10.29 -16.99
C SER A 159 1.04 -9.57 -18.35
N THR A 160 2.04 -8.75 -18.67
CA THR A 160 2.13 -8.03 -19.96
C THR A 160 3.32 -8.54 -20.78
N CYS A 161 3.11 -8.87 -22.07
CA CYS A 161 4.22 -9.19 -22.98
C CYS A 161 5.09 -7.95 -23.22
N LYS A 162 6.40 -8.07 -23.01
CA LYS A 162 7.37 -6.97 -23.21
C LYS A 162 8.02 -7.00 -24.58
N GLN A 163 8.34 -8.20 -25.07
CA GLN A 163 9.02 -8.44 -26.34
C GLN A 163 8.56 -9.80 -26.87
N GLY A 164 8.42 -9.90 -28.19
CA GLY A 164 7.97 -11.12 -28.87
C GLY A 164 6.45 -11.27 -28.92
N GLU A 165 6.02 -12.34 -29.58
CA GLU A 165 4.63 -12.75 -29.71
C GLU A 165 4.56 -14.23 -29.34
N ILE A 166 3.50 -14.60 -28.60
CA ILE A 166 3.24 -15.98 -28.21
C ILE A 166 1.76 -16.26 -28.40
N GLU A 167 1.46 -17.49 -28.81
CA GLU A 167 0.11 -18.06 -28.73
C GLU A 167 0.02 -18.87 -27.46
N ALA A 168 -1.10 -18.75 -26.73
CA ALA A 168 -1.29 -19.40 -25.44
C ALA A 168 -2.71 -19.96 -25.31
N VAL A 169 -2.85 -21.04 -24.55
CA VAL A 169 -4.13 -21.64 -24.21
C VAL A 169 -4.55 -21.16 -22.82
N VAL A 170 -5.78 -20.65 -22.71
CA VAL A 170 -6.32 -20.19 -21.43
C VAL A 170 -6.76 -21.39 -20.59
N ILE A 171 -6.09 -21.59 -19.45
CA ILE A 171 -6.39 -22.70 -18.50
C ILE A 171 -7.41 -22.32 -17.42
N ALA A 172 -7.52 -21.03 -17.07
CA ALA A 172 -8.40 -20.53 -16.02
C ALA A 172 -8.89 -19.10 -16.31
N THR A 173 -10.09 -18.76 -15.85
CA THR A 173 -10.74 -17.45 -16.08
C THR A 173 -11.30 -16.85 -14.78
N GLY A 174 -11.38 -15.52 -14.71
CA GLY A 174 -12.01 -14.79 -13.61
C GLY A 174 -11.44 -15.15 -12.23
N VAL A 175 -12.32 -15.52 -11.31
CA VAL A 175 -11.99 -15.91 -9.92
C VAL A 175 -11.13 -17.17 -9.82
N HIS A 176 -11.13 -18.04 -10.84
CA HIS A 176 -10.33 -19.28 -10.85
C HIS A 176 -8.87 -19.06 -11.25
N THR A 177 -8.52 -17.87 -11.74
CA THR A 177 -7.12 -17.50 -11.96
C THR A 177 -6.40 -17.33 -10.63
N PHE A 178 -5.08 -17.53 -10.60
CA PHE A 178 -4.27 -17.25 -9.42
C PHE A 178 -4.52 -15.83 -8.88
N PHE A 179 -4.62 -14.84 -9.77
CA PHE A 179 -4.92 -13.45 -9.40
C PHE A 179 -6.33 -13.30 -8.81
N GLY A 180 -7.34 -13.94 -9.42
CA GLY A 180 -8.72 -13.91 -8.94
C GLY A 180 -8.91 -14.58 -7.58
N LYS A 181 -8.24 -15.73 -7.35
CA LYS A 181 -8.21 -16.40 -6.05
C LYS A 181 -7.56 -15.53 -4.99
N ALA A 182 -6.41 -14.95 -5.31
CA ALA A 182 -5.72 -14.02 -4.41
C ALA A 182 -6.60 -12.81 -4.08
N ALA A 183 -7.26 -12.19 -5.07
CA ALA A 183 -8.17 -11.07 -4.86
C ALA A 183 -9.38 -11.45 -3.98
N HIS A 184 -10.00 -12.61 -4.21
CA HIS A 184 -11.12 -13.11 -3.40
C HIS A 184 -10.69 -13.43 -1.96
N LEU A 185 -9.53 -14.06 -1.77
CA LEU A 185 -8.97 -14.35 -0.44
C LEU A 185 -8.64 -13.08 0.35
N VAL A 186 -8.15 -12.03 -0.33
CA VAL A 186 -7.91 -10.71 0.27
C VAL A 186 -9.22 -10.05 0.72
N ASP A 187 -10.31 -10.22 -0.02
CA ASP A 187 -11.63 -9.67 0.33
C ASP A 187 -12.30 -10.41 1.52
N THR A 188 -11.85 -11.63 1.84
CA THR A 188 -12.43 -12.47 2.90
C THR A 188 -11.60 -12.49 4.20
N THR A 189 -10.35 -12.01 4.18
CA THR A 189 -9.41 -12.20 5.29
C THR A 189 -8.53 -10.98 5.51
N ASN A 190 -8.61 -10.37 6.70
CA ASN A 190 -7.69 -9.33 7.17
C ASN A 190 -6.36 -9.93 7.66
N GLN A 191 -5.83 -10.94 6.95
CA GLN A 191 -4.57 -11.62 7.25
C GLN A 191 -3.70 -11.81 6.01
N VAL A 192 -2.40 -11.87 6.28
CA VAL A 192 -1.27 -11.64 5.37
C VAL A 192 -1.21 -12.69 4.25
N GLY A 193 -1.22 -12.22 2.99
CA GLY A 193 -1.03 -13.09 1.83
C GLY A 193 0.40 -13.66 1.77
N HIS A 194 0.48 -14.98 1.61
CA HIS A 194 1.73 -15.71 1.37
C HIS A 194 2.11 -15.55 -0.11
N PHE A 195 3.01 -14.61 -0.41
CA PHE A 195 3.68 -14.56 -1.71
C PHE A 195 5.11 -15.08 -1.57
N GLN A 196 5.35 -16.25 -2.15
CA GLN A 196 6.66 -16.87 -2.26
C GLN A 196 7.15 -16.83 -3.71
N LYS A 197 8.31 -16.18 -3.88
CA LYS A 197 9.41 -16.40 -4.82
C LYS A 197 9.89 -15.06 -5.39
N ALA A 198 10.78 -14.42 -4.64
CA ALA A 198 11.71 -13.44 -5.20
C ALA A 198 13.08 -14.13 -5.30
N ARG A 199 13.50 -14.43 -6.53
CA ARG A 199 14.81 -15.02 -6.81
C ARG A 199 15.90 -13.97 -6.63
N ARG A 200 16.81 -14.25 -5.71
CA ARG A 200 18.18 -13.74 -5.48
C ARG A 200 18.68 -12.68 -6.48
N TYR A 201 18.44 -11.40 -6.18
CA TYR A 201 19.17 -10.30 -6.80
C TYR A 201 20.16 -9.67 -5.80
N ASN A 202 21.44 -9.91 -6.11
CA ASN A 202 22.52 -8.93 -6.01
C ASN A 202 23.44 -8.85 -4.77
N CYS A 203 24.46 -9.73 -4.79
CA CYS A 203 25.86 -9.46 -4.42
C CYS A 203 26.75 -9.29 -5.69
N TYR A 204 26.31 -8.62 -6.76
CA TYR A 204 27.01 -8.73 -8.06
C TYR A 204 28.32 -7.93 -8.14
N MET A 205 28.57 -6.95 -7.25
CA MET A 205 29.83 -6.20 -7.27
C MET A 205 31.04 -7.08 -6.96
N PHE A 206 30.93 -7.90 -5.90
CA PHE A 206 31.97 -8.87 -5.54
C PHE A 206 31.95 -10.10 -6.45
N PHE A 207 30.82 -10.39 -7.10
CA PHE A 207 30.75 -11.47 -8.08
C PHE A 207 31.68 -11.22 -9.26
N ILE A 208 31.69 -10.00 -9.83
CA ILE A 208 32.58 -9.66 -10.95
C ILE A 208 34.06 -9.79 -10.55
N LEU A 209 34.43 -9.38 -9.33
CA LEU A 209 35.79 -9.54 -8.83
C LEU A 209 36.14 -11.02 -8.58
N ASN A 210 35.18 -11.82 -8.11
CA ASN A 210 35.34 -13.27 -7.92
C ASN A 210 35.47 -14.06 -9.23
N LEU A 211 34.91 -13.53 -10.32
CA LEU A 211 35.04 -14.13 -11.66
C LEU A 211 36.42 -13.88 -12.30
N ALA A 212 37.14 -12.85 -11.86
CA ALA A 212 38.39 -12.43 -12.48
C ALA A 212 39.56 -13.39 -12.15
N HIS A 213 40.32 -13.77 -13.16
CA HIS A 213 41.44 -14.72 -13.02
C HIS A 213 42.59 -14.24 -12.12
N ASN A 214 42.71 -12.94 -11.89
CA ASN A 214 43.81 -12.26 -11.20
C ASN A 214 43.34 -11.63 -9.88
N LYS A 215 42.26 -12.16 -9.30
CA LYS A 215 41.60 -11.64 -8.09
C LYS A 215 42.59 -11.25 -6.99
N SER A 216 43.46 -12.17 -6.57
CA SER A 216 44.36 -12.00 -5.43
C SER A 216 45.31 -10.79 -5.55
N ASP A 217 45.66 -10.39 -6.78
CA ASP A 217 46.59 -9.29 -7.02
C ASP A 217 45.87 -7.93 -7.12
N ILE A 218 44.66 -7.92 -7.70
CA ILE A 218 43.90 -6.68 -7.94
C ILE A 218 42.94 -6.31 -6.81
N GLU A 219 42.56 -7.28 -5.98
CA GLU A 219 41.52 -7.14 -4.97
C GLU A 219 41.78 -5.95 -4.02
N ARG A 220 42.98 -5.87 -3.43
CA ARG A 220 43.34 -4.76 -2.54
C ARG A 220 43.26 -3.39 -3.21
N ARG A 221 43.68 -3.30 -4.49
CA ARG A 221 43.64 -2.03 -5.24
C ARG A 221 42.21 -1.64 -5.59
N VAL A 222 41.39 -2.61 -6.00
CA VAL A 222 39.97 -2.41 -6.34
C VAL A 222 39.20 -1.94 -5.10
N HIS A 223 39.37 -2.61 -3.95
CA HIS A 223 38.74 -2.19 -2.69
C HIS A 223 39.11 -0.76 -2.31
N ALA A 224 40.40 -0.40 -2.35
CA ALA A 224 40.84 0.96 -2.03
C ALA A 224 40.23 2.04 -2.95
N VAL A 225 39.99 1.74 -4.23
CA VAL A 225 39.33 2.66 -5.16
C VAL A 225 37.83 2.75 -4.90
N ILE A 226 37.18 1.63 -4.57
CA ILE A 226 35.76 1.59 -4.19
C ILE A 226 35.53 2.44 -2.95
N ASP A 227 36.37 2.29 -1.92
CA ASP A 227 36.28 3.07 -0.68
C ASP A 227 36.46 4.57 -0.97
N LYS A 228 37.43 4.93 -1.82
CA LYS A 228 37.63 6.33 -2.26
C LYS A 228 36.44 6.89 -3.05
N PHE A 229 35.74 6.07 -3.82
CA PHE A 229 34.49 6.47 -4.47
C PHE A 229 33.35 6.61 -3.47
N ALA A 230 33.25 5.69 -2.51
CA ALA A 230 32.25 5.72 -1.46
C ALA A 230 32.38 6.97 -0.56
N GLU A 231 33.61 7.37 -0.19
CA GLU A 231 33.91 8.62 0.53
C GLU A 231 33.41 9.87 -0.21
N ARG A 232 33.38 9.82 -1.54
CA ARG A 232 32.86 10.90 -2.39
C ARG A 232 31.35 10.80 -2.65
N GLY A 233 30.69 9.79 -2.11
CA GLY A 233 29.27 9.51 -2.33
C GLY A 233 28.97 8.95 -3.72
N LEU A 234 29.93 8.25 -4.33
CA LEU A 234 29.79 7.66 -5.66
C LEU A 234 29.57 6.15 -5.53
N ARG A 235 28.56 5.62 -6.23
CA ARG A 235 28.38 4.18 -6.39
C ARG A 235 29.44 3.67 -7.36
N SER A 236 29.94 2.46 -7.15
CA SER A 236 30.90 1.85 -8.07
C SER A 236 30.18 0.88 -8.99
N LEU A 237 30.60 0.75 -10.26
CA LEU A 237 30.17 -0.30 -11.16
C LEU A 237 31.41 -0.99 -11.75
N ALA A 238 31.55 -2.28 -11.51
CA ALA A 238 32.65 -3.07 -12.05
C ALA A 238 32.34 -3.56 -13.47
N VAL A 239 33.33 -3.48 -14.36
CA VAL A 239 33.24 -3.99 -15.74
C VAL A 239 34.29 -5.07 -15.94
N ALA A 240 33.86 -6.23 -16.43
CA ALA A 240 34.74 -7.31 -16.82
C ALA A 240 34.41 -7.79 -18.24
N TYR A 241 35.40 -8.37 -18.89
CA TYR A 241 35.35 -8.82 -20.27
C TYR A 241 35.87 -10.25 -20.38
N GLN A 242 35.28 -11.04 -21.26
CA GLN A 242 35.68 -12.41 -21.52
C GLN A 242 35.66 -12.65 -23.03
N LYS A 243 36.68 -13.35 -23.55
CA LYS A 243 36.66 -13.85 -24.94
C LYS A 243 35.96 -15.20 -24.99
N VAL A 244 35.13 -15.41 -26.01
CA VAL A 244 34.48 -16.71 -26.30
C VAL A 244 35.10 -17.29 -27.56
N PRO A 245 36.08 -18.20 -27.46
CA PRO A 245 36.87 -18.66 -28.62
C PRO A 245 36.04 -19.42 -29.65
N GLU A 246 34.99 -20.14 -29.23
CA GLU A 246 34.20 -21.00 -30.12
C GLU A 246 33.08 -20.26 -30.87
N GLY A 247 32.84 -18.98 -30.58
CA GLY A 247 31.85 -18.15 -31.28
C GLY A 247 30.38 -18.59 -31.14
N ARG A 248 30.09 -19.60 -30.32
CA ARG A 248 28.73 -20.10 -30.03
C ARG A 248 28.22 -19.51 -28.71
N LYS A 249 26.91 -19.21 -28.67
CA LYS A 249 26.26 -18.59 -27.49
C LYS A 249 26.33 -19.43 -26.21
N GLU A 250 26.40 -20.76 -26.34
CA GLU A 250 26.39 -21.71 -25.22
C GLU A 250 27.79 -22.22 -24.82
N SER A 251 28.84 -21.81 -25.54
CA SER A 251 30.20 -22.23 -25.22
C SER A 251 30.68 -21.59 -23.91
N ALA A 252 31.46 -22.34 -23.14
CA ALA A 252 32.23 -21.76 -22.04
C ALA A 252 33.21 -20.71 -22.61
N GLY A 253 33.23 -19.52 -22.02
CA GLY A 253 34.20 -18.48 -22.36
C GLY A 253 35.56 -18.71 -21.67
N GLY A 254 36.58 -17.97 -22.09
CA GLY A 254 37.92 -17.96 -21.46
C GLY A 254 37.93 -17.33 -20.06
N PRO A 255 39.08 -17.02 -19.44
CA PRO A 255 39.09 -16.34 -18.14
C PRO A 255 38.52 -14.91 -18.24
N TRP A 256 37.74 -14.48 -17.24
CA TRP A 256 37.26 -13.09 -17.15
C TRP A 256 38.42 -12.16 -16.81
N GLN A 257 38.53 -11.08 -17.57
CA GLN A 257 39.47 -9.99 -17.37
C GLN A 257 38.73 -8.81 -16.75
N PHE A 258 39.17 -8.38 -15.56
CA PHE A 258 38.67 -7.17 -14.94
C PHE A 258 39.19 -5.95 -15.71
N ILE A 259 38.28 -5.15 -16.29
CA ILE A 259 38.64 -4.01 -17.12
C ILE A 259 38.76 -2.74 -16.28
N GLY A 260 37.83 -2.51 -15.35
CA GLY A 260 37.86 -1.31 -14.51
C GLY A 260 36.61 -1.09 -13.67
N LEU A 261 36.64 0.02 -12.93
CA LEU A 261 35.53 0.53 -12.14
C LEU A 261 35.04 1.85 -12.75
N MET A 262 33.73 1.99 -12.90
CA MET A 262 33.07 3.21 -13.31
C MET A 262 32.31 3.81 -12.11
N PRO A 263 32.62 5.03 -11.67
CA PRO A 263 31.85 5.70 -10.64
C PRO A 263 30.53 6.22 -11.22
N LEU A 264 29.43 5.93 -10.53
CA LEU A 264 28.09 6.41 -10.81
C LEU A 264 27.69 7.39 -9.71
N PHE A 265 27.20 8.55 -10.11
CA PHE A 265 26.66 9.54 -9.18
C PHE A 265 25.14 9.53 -9.26
N ASP A 266 24.50 9.41 -8.11
CA ASP A 266 23.05 9.53 -7.96
C ASP A 266 22.74 10.89 -7.34
N PRO A 267 22.45 11.92 -8.15
CA PRO A 267 22.22 13.26 -7.63
C PRO A 267 20.93 13.28 -6.81
N PRO A 268 20.95 13.89 -5.59
CA PRO A 268 19.71 14.11 -4.87
C PRO A 268 18.78 15.00 -5.70
N ARG A 269 17.47 14.78 -5.56
CA ARG A 269 16.48 15.65 -6.22
C ARG A 269 16.62 17.08 -5.68
N HIS A 270 16.41 18.05 -6.56
CA HIS A 270 16.59 19.48 -6.25
C HIS A 270 15.72 19.96 -5.08
N ASP A 271 14.56 19.34 -4.86
CA ASP A 271 13.60 19.67 -3.81
C ASP A 271 13.91 19.00 -2.46
N SER A 272 14.75 17.96 -2.44
CA SER A 272 14.89 17.07 -1.28
C SER A 272 15.49 17.76 -0.06
N ALA A 273 16.53 18.57 -0.24
CA ALA A 273 17.19 19.27 0.87
C ALA A 273 16.26 20.30 1.55
N GLU A 274 15.52 21.08 0.76
CA GLU A 274 14.53 22.02 1.31
C GLU A 274 13.39 21.28 2.00
N THR A 275 12.92 20.18 1.39
CA THR A 275 11.84 19.36 1.93
C THR A 275 12.20 18.77 3.30
N ILE A 276 13.41 18.24 3.46
CA ILE A 276 13.89 17.70 4.75
C ILE A 276 13.90 18.80 5.82
N ARG A 277 14.38 20.01 5.49
CA ARG A 277 14.34 21.15 6.42
C ARG A 277 12.91 21.53 6.80
N ARG A 278 11.99 21.58 5.83
CA ARG A 278 10.57 21.86 6.08
C ARG A 278 9.93 20.77 6.95
N ALA A 279 10.26 19.50 6.72
CA ALA A 279 9.80 18.37 7.52
C ALA A 279 10.21 18.52 9.00
N LEU A 280 11.49 18.83 9.23
CA LEU A 280 12.05 19.05 10.57
C LEU A 280 11.36 20.22 11.27
N ASN A 281 11.13 21.34 10.58
CA ASN A 281 10.39 22.49 11.12
C ASN A 281 8.95 22.15 11.50
N LEU A 282 8.33 21.16 10.84
CA LEU A 282 6.99 20.65 11.15
C LEU A 282 7.00 19.57 12.25
N GLY A 283 8.16 19.27 12.83
CA GLY A 283 8.34 18.23 13.85
C GLY A 283 8.31 16.81 13.27
N VAL A 284 8.56 16.64 11.97
CA VAL A 284 8.66 15.32 11.33
C VAL A 284 10.13 14.99 11.14
N ASN A 285 10.63 13.99 11.89
CA ASN A 285 11.99 13.51 11.74
C ASN A 285 12.11 12.61 10.50
N VAL A 286 13.04 12.93 9.60
CA VAL A 286 13.27 12.16 8.37
C VAL A 286 14.50 11.29 8.58
N LYS A 287 14.35 9.97 8.41
CA LYS A 287 15.44 8.99 8.53
C LYS A 287 15.73 8.35 7.18
N MET A 288 17.00 8.34 6.75
CA MET A 288 17.39 7.66 5.51
C MET A 288 17.46 6.15 5.71
N ILE A 289 16.92 5.39 4.76
CA ILE A 289 17.04 3.93 4.73
C ILE A 289 17.58 3.58 3.34
N THR A 290 18.86 3.17 3.25
CA THR A 290 19.51 2.86 1.97
C THR A 290 20.21 1.51 1.97
N GLY A 291 20.18 0.83 0.82
CA GLY A 291 20.99 -0.36 0.56
C GLY A 291 22.46 -0.05 0.23
N ASP A 292 22.81 1.22 0.02
CA ASP A 292 24.20 1.62 -0.23
C ASP A 292 25.07 1.52 1.02
N GLN A 293 26.38 1.50 0.83
CA GLN A 293 27.34 1.50 1.93
C GLN A 293 27.22 2.75 2.81
N LEU A 294 27.62 2.62 4.08
CA LEU A 294 27.50 3.69 5.07
C LEU A 294 28.21 4.99 4.66
N ALA A 295 29.38 4.90 4.03
CA ALA A 295 30.12 6.07 3.56
C ALA A 295 29.31 6.88 2.52
N ILE A 296 28.66 6.20 1.57
CA ILE A 296 27.81 6.83 0.56
C ILE A 296 26.58 7.47 1.21
N GLY A 297 25.94 6.76 2.14
CA GLY A 297 24.80 7.27 2.90
C GLY A 297 25.15 8.54 3.68
N LYS A 298 26.27 8.53 4.42
CA LYS A 298 26.74 9.68 5.21
C LYS A 298 27.05 10.89 4.33
N GLU A 299 27.72 10.70 3.20
CA GLU A 299 28.02 11.80 2.29
C GLU A 299 26.75 12.37 1.64
N THR A 300 25.80 11.51 1.27
CA THR A 300 24.51 11.93 0.73
C THR A 300 23.68 12.68 1.78
N GLY A 301 23.62 12.16 3.01
CA GLY A 301 22.96 12.80 4.15
C GLY A 301 23.56 14.16 4.50
N ARG A 302 24.89 14.29 4.45
CA ARG A 302 25.61 15.55 4.65
C ARG A 302 25.20 16.60 3.61
N ARG A 303 25.13 16.22 2.33
CA ARG A 303 24.69 17.13 1.24
C ARG A 303 23.23 17.54 1.36
N LEU A 304 22.37 16.62 1.82
CA LEU A 304 20.94 16.87 2.02
C LEU A 304 20.64 17.66 3.30
N GLY A 305 21.59 17.78 4.23
CA GLY A 305 21.39 18.45 5.52
C GLY A 305 20.59 17.61 6.52
N MET A 306 20.63 16.28 6.40
CA MET A 306 19.95 15.31 7.26
C MET A 306 20.75 14.98 8.54
N GLY A 307 22.06 15.23 8.53
CA GLY A 307 22.97 14.76 9.58
C GLY A 307 23.83 13.58 9.09
N THR A 308 24.75 13.16 9.93
CA THR A 308 25.72 12.08 9.63
C THR A 308 25.72 10.97 10.68
N ASN A 309 24.80 11.03 11.66
CA ASN A 309 24.64 10.02 12.69
C ASN A 309 23.92 8.77 12.12
N MET A 310 24.58 8.11 11.18
CA MET A 310 24.06 6.94 10.48
C MET A 310 24.80 5.68 10.91
N TYR A 311 24.06 4.57 10.96
CA TYR A 311 24.56 3.27 11.41
C TYR A 311 24.37 2.19 10.33
N PRO A 312 25.22 1.17 10.27
CA PRO A 312 24.99 0.02 9.41
C PRO A 312 23.83 -0.82 9.95
N SER A 313 23.08 -1.46 9.06
CA SER A 313 21.93 -2.30 9.45
C SER A 313 22.35 -3.57 10.21
N SER A 314 23.58 -4.06 10.01
CA SER A 314 24.14 -5.21 10.75
C SER A 314 24.26 -4.94 12.25
N ALA A 315 24.54 -3.70 12.65
CA ALA A 315 24.60 -3.29 14.06
C ALA A 315 23.24 -3.41 14.77
N LEU A 316 22.12 -3.42 14.03
CA LEU A 316 20.77 -3.54 14.58
C LEU A 316 20.38 -5.00 14.93
N LEU A 317 21.05 -5.98 14.30
CA LEU A 317 20.82 -7.42 14.52
C LEU A 317 21.71 -8.01 15.62
N GLY A 318 22.55 -7.20 16.28
CA GLY A 318 23.41 -7.64 17.39
C GLY A 318 24.57 -8.55 16.97
N GLN A 319 24.93 -8.57 15.68
CA GLN A 319 26.01 -9.43 15.16
C GLN A 319 27.40 -8.78 15.19
N ASP A 320 27.49 -7.45 15.20
CA ASP A 320 28.76 -6.74 15.36
C ASP A 320 28.91 -6.20 16.80
N LYS A 321 29.73 -6.89 17.58
CA LYS A 321 30.19 -6.46 18.92
C LYS A 321 31.27 -5.39 18.78
N ASP A 322 30.92 -4.21 18.30
CA ASP A 322 31.81 -3.05 18.41
C ASP A 322 31.67 -2.47 19.83
N GLU A 323 32.76 -2.44 20.61
CA GLU A 323 32.80 -2.06 22.03
C GLU A 323 32.27 -0.65 22.33
N SER A 324 32.19 0.23 21.32
CA SER A 324 31.64 1.60 21.45
C SER A 324 30.12 1.70 21.30
N ILE A 325 29.46 0.67 20.76
CA ILE A 325 27.99 0.61 20.54
C ILE A 325 27.26 0.09 21.80
N VAL A 326 28.01 -0.42 22.78
CA VAL A 326 27.50 -1.11 23.99
C VAL A 326 26.75 -0.18 24.97
N ALA A 327 26.85 1.14 24.84
CA ALA A 327 26.30 2.07 25.84
C ALA A 327 24.79 2.35 25.73
N LEU A 328 24.15 2.10 24.58
CA LEU A 328 22.74 2.45 24.36
C LEU A 328 21.92 1.23 23.91
N PRO A 329 20.70 1.03 24.44
CA PRO A 329 19.76 0.05 23.90
C PRO A 329 19.53 0.30 22.41
N ILE A 330 19.47 -0.77 21.61
CA ILE A 330 19.30 -0.69 20.14
C ILE A 330 18.11 0.18 19.74
N ASP A 331 17.03 0.16 20.51
CA ASP A 331 15.84 0.96 20.22
C ASP A 331 16.09 2.47 20.39
N GLU A 332 16.91 2.87 21.36
CA GLU A 332 17.29 4.27 21.56
C GLU A 332 18.29 4.73 20.47
N LEU A 333 19.15 3.81 20.03
CA LEU A 333 20.02 4.04 18.88
C LEU A 333 19.19 4.27 17.62
N ILE A 334 18.15 3.46 17.39
CA ILE A 334 17.26 3.61 16.23
C ILE A 334 16.53 4.96 16.28
N GLU A 335 16.06 5.34 17.47
CA GLU A 335 15.36 6.60 17.70
C GLU A 335 16.26 7.82 17.44
N LYS A 336 17.53 7.77 17.84
CA LYS A 336 18.52 8.87 17.67
C LYS A 336 19.26 8.87 16.33
N ALA A 337 19.17 7.80 15.54
CA ALA A 337 19.87 7.70 14.25
C ALA A 337 19.23 8.60 13.17
N ASP A 338 20.07 9.25 12.36
CA ASP A 338 19.65 10.02 11.18
C ASP A 338 19.37 9.10 9.98
N GLY A 339 19.91 7.88 9.99
CA GLY A 339 19.67 6.90 8.94
C GLY A 339 20.40 5.57 9.13
N PHE A 340 20.00 4.61 8.30
CA PHE A 340 20.54 3.26 8.24
C PHE A 340 21.02 2.95 6.83
N ALA A 341 22.25 2.44 6.74
CA ALA A 341 22.89 2.07 5.49
C ALA A 341 23.22 0.57 5.47
N GLY A 342 23.54 0.04 4.28
CA GLY A 342 23.75 -1.39 4.08
C GLY A 342 22.49 -2.20 4.38
N VAL A 343 21.31 -1.60 4.14
CA VAL A 343 20.01 -2.24 4.33
C VAL A 343 19.78 -3.18 3.15
N PHE A 344 20.38 -4.36 3.21
CA PHE A 344 20.14 -5.41 2.22
C PHE A 344 18.89 -6.22 2.59
N PRO A 345 18.21 -6.84 1.60
CA PRO A 345 17.31 -7.94 1.90
C PRO A 345 18.13 -9.04 2.59
N GLY A 346 17.97 -9.17 3.90
CA GLY A 346 18.75 -10.08 4.73
C GLY A 346 18.53 -11.53 4.30
N ILE A 347 19.63 -12.23 4.05
CA ILE A 347 19.70 -13.68 4.26
C ILE A 347 19.89 -13.82 5.77
N GLY A 348 18.90 -14.36 6.47
CA GLY A 348 19.04 -14.68 7.88
C GLY A 348 20.30 -15.51 8.10
N SER A 349 21.10 -15.15 9.10
CA SER A 349 22.27 -15.93 9.49
C SER A 349 21.88 -17.35 9.87
N LEU A 350 22.07 -18.29 8.96
CA LEU A 350 22.15 -19.70 9.28
C LEU A 350 23.63 -20.08 9.34
N VAL A 351 24.25 -19.80 10.48
CA VAL A 351 25.36 -20.61 10.96
C VAL A 351 24.74 -21.89 11.51
N PHE A 352 24.80 -22.99 10.74
CA PHE A 352 25.23 -24.32 11.18
C PHE A 352 24.69 -25.45 10.27
N LEU A 353 25.63 -26.34 9.94
CA LEU A 353 25.51 -27.72 9.50
C LEU A 353 25.17 -28.00 8.03
N ALA A 354 26.20 -28.54 7.38
CA ALA A 354 26.13 -29.36 6.20
C ALA A 354 24.97 -30.39 6.25
N ASN A 355 24.42 -30.68 5.07
CA ASN A 355 23.54 -31.80 4.75
C ASN A 355 22.13 -31.80 5.35
N ILE A 356 21.26 -30.90 4.90
CA ILE A 356 19.81 -31.21 4.73
C ILE A 356 19.31 -30.50 3.46
N ASP A 357 19.04 -31.28 2.42
CA ASP A 357 18.24 -30.86 1.27
C ASP A 357 16.78 -30.62 1.72
N ARG A 358 16.19 -29.52 1.26
CA ARG A 358 14.82 -29.03 1.49
C ARG A 358 14.57 -28.26 2.79
N LEU A 359 14.65 -26.93 2.70
CA LEU A 359 13.82 -26.01 3.47
C LEU A 359 13.60 -24.72 2.66
N ASP A 360 12.43 -24.63 2.04
CA ASP A 360 11.91 -23.43 1.37
C ASP A 360 11.47 -22.40 2.42
N MET A 361 12.35 -21.45 2.78
CA MET A 361 12.09 -20.38 3.73
C MET A 361 12.06 -19.01 3.01
N PRO A 362 11.11 -18.11 3.32
CA PRO A 362 10.89 -16.85 2.57
C PRO A 362 11.97 -15.80 2.85
N ILE A 363 12.46 -15.13 1.79
CA ILE A 363 13.39 -13.99 1.87
C ILE A 363 12.54 -12.72 2.08
N ILE A 364 12.42 -12.27 3.33
CA ILE A 364 11.82 -10.99 3.70
C ILE A 364 12.96 -9.97 3.85
N SER A 365 12.76 -8.71 3.46
CA SER A 365 13.71 -7.63 3.83
C SER A 365 13.61 -7.33 5.33
N GLU A 366 14.18 -8.19 6.18
CA GLU A 366 14.03 -8.12 7.63
C GLU A 366 14.39 -6.75 8.21
N HIS A 367 15.42 -6.10 7.67
CA HIS A 367 15.96 -4.86 8.24
C HIS A 367 15.00 -3.67 8.16
N LYS A 368 14.37 -3.42 6.99
CA LYS A 368 13.43 -2.28 6.83
C LYS A 368 12.19 -2.46 7.70
N TYR A 369 11.65 -3.67 7.69
CA TYR A 369 10.47 -4.04 8.48
C TYR A 369 10.75 -3.89 9.99
N GLU A 370 11.90 -4.39 10.46
CA GLU A 370 12.25 -4.35 11.88
C GLU A 370 12.51 -2.93 12.38
N ILE A 371 13.14 -2.06 11.57
CA ILE A 371 13.31 -0.64 11.90
C ILE A 371 11.95 0.03 12.15
N VAL A 372 10.99 -0.15 11.24
CA VAL A 372 9.64 0.41 11.36
C VAL A 372 8.94 -0.13 12.59
N LYS A 373 8.98 -1.46 12.80
CA LYS A 373 8.36 -2.12 13.95
C LYS A 373 8.91 -1.62 15.29
N ARG A 374 10.22 -1.38 15.39
CA ARG A 374 10.85 -0.86 16.63
C ARG A 374 10.52 0.60 16.88
N LEU A 375 10.47 1.43 15.83
CA LEU A 375 10.00 2.81 15.96
C LEU A 375 8.53 2.87 16.41
N GLN A 376 7.67 1.99 15.86
CA GLN A 376 6.28 1.84 16.29
C GLN A 376 6.17 1.37 17.75
N ALA A 377 7.01 0.43 18.18
CA ALA A 377 7.05 -0.03 19.58
C ALA A 377 7.39 1.12 20.56
N ARG A 378 8.10 2.14 20.09
CA ARG A 378 8.40 3.39 20.82
C ARG A 378 7.30 4.46 20.71
N LYS A 379 6.14 4.11 20.16
CA LYS A 379 4.95 4.98 19.97
C LYS A 379 5.16 6.10 18.93
N HIS A 380 6.16 5.98 18.07
CA HIS A 380 6.28 6.88 16.92
C HIS A 380 5.32 6.45 15.81
N ILE A 381 4.61 7.43 15.22
CA ILE A 381 3.82 7.19 14.01
C ILE A 381 4.79 7.22 12.83
N CYS A 382 4.92 6.09 12.15
CA CYS A 382 5.94 5.88 11.14
C CYS A 382 5.36 5.95 9.74
N GLY A 383 5.75 6.98 8.98
CA GLY A 383 5.54 7.03 7.53
C GLY A 383 6.75 6.46 6.80
N MET A 384 6.55 5.47 5.92
CA MET A 384 7.63 4.86 5.14
C MET A 384 7.43 5.13 3.65
N THR A 385 8.49 5.56 2.97
CA THR A 385 8.50 5.71 1.51
C THR A 385 9.22 4.53 0.85
N GLY A 386 8.70 4.04 -0.27
CA GLY A 386 9.30 2.92 -1.02
C GLY A 386 8.94 2.94 -2.50
N ASP A 387 9.79 2.29 -3.30
CA ASP A 387 9.65 2.20 -4.76
C ASP A 387 9.67 0.74 -5.24
N GLY A 388 10.43 -0.12 -4.56
CA GLY A 388 10.65 -1.50 -4.96
C GLY A 388 9.69 -2.51 -4.33
N VAL A 389 9.61 -3.69 -4.96
CA VAL A 389 8.87 -4.86 -4.44
C VAL A 389 9.36 -5.25 -3.03
N ASN A 390 10.65 -5.05 -2.77
CA ASN A 390 11.28 -5.32 -1.48
C ASN A 390 10.77 -4.43 -0.34
N ASP A 391 10.20 -3.26 -0.66
CA ASP A 391 9.67 -2.34 0.35
C ASP A 391 8.25 -2.70 0.77
N ALA A 392 7.55 -3.55 0.02
CA ALA A 392 6.14 -3.88 0.25
C ALA A 392 5.84 -4.38 1.67
N PRO A 393 6.63 -5.28 2.30
CA PRO A 393 6.37 -5.71 3.67
C PRO A 393 6.50 -4.58 4.70
N ALA A 394 7.47 -3.68 4.49
CA ALA A 394 7.74 -2.58 5.40
C ALA A 394 6.77 -1.41 5.19
N LEU A 395 6.35 -1.14 3.95
CA LEU A 395 5.27 -0.20 3.61
C LEU A 395 3.96 -0.62 4.28
N LYS A 396 3.61 -1.90 4.20
CA LYS A 396 2.39 -2.44 4.82
C LYS A 396 2.45 -2.46 6.36
N LYS A 397 3.66 -2.51 6.92
CA LYS A 397 3.86 -2.49 8.37
C LYS A 397 3.79 -1.07 8.94
N ALA A 398 4.24 -0.08 8.17
CA ALA A 398 4.21 1.32 8.55
C ALA A 398 2.78 1.79 8.86
N ASP A 399 2.64 2.81 9.70
CA ASP A 399 1.33 3.41 9.96
C ASP A 399 0.79 4.10 8.71
N ILE A 400 1.71 4.56 7.85
CA ILE A 400 1.43 5.14 6.54
C ILE A 400 2.51 4.67 5.55
N GLY A 401 2.17 3.74 4.66
CA GLY A 401 2.99 3.36 3.52
C GLY A 401 2.81 4.34 2.35
N ILE A 402 3.90 4.91 1.83
CA ILE A 402 3.90 5.89 0.74
C ILE A 402 4.68 5.32 -0.46
N ALA A 403 3.99 5.03 -1.56
CA ALA A 403 4.62 4.65 -2.81
C ALA A 403 4.94 5.90 -3.66
N VAL A 404 6.16 5.98 -4.19
CA VAL A 404 6.56 7.06 -5.11
C VAL A 404 5.90 6.89 -6.49
N ALA A 405 5.86 7.94 -7.32
CA ALA A 405 5.20 7.91 -8.62
C ALA A 405 5.73 6.82 -9.58
N ASP A 406 7.03 6.55 -9.52
CA ASP A 406 7.70 5.53 -10.33
C ASP A 406 7.76 4.15 -9.62
N ALA A 407 7.01 3.96 -8.53
CA ALA A 407 7.03 2.72 -7.75
C ALA A 407 6.44 1.53 -8.51
N THR A 408 6.94 0.35 -8.19
CA THR A 408 6.41 -0.93 -8.68
C THR A 408 4.95 -1.13 -8.27
N ASP A 409 4.17 -1.86 -9.06
CA ASP A 409 2.76 -2.16 -8.74
C ASP A 409 2.61 -2.87 -7.39
N ALA A 410 3.59 -3.72 -7.03
CA ALA A 410 3.64 -4.36 -5.72
C ALA A 410 3.78 -3.34 -4.58
N ALA A 411 4.66 -2.34 -4.72
CA ALA A 411 4.80 -1.27 -3.74
C ALA A 411 3.54 -0.39 -3.66
N ARG A 412 2.95 -0.04 -4.81
CA ARG A 412 1.68 0.73 -4.87
C ARG A 412 0.50 0.01 -4.23
N SER A 413 0.42 -1.32 -4.42
CA SER A 413 -0.62 -2.15 -3.82
C SER A 413 -0.41 -2.35 -2.32
N ALA A 414 0.82 -2.24 -1.83
CA ALA A 414 1.15 -2.40 -0.41
C ALA A 414 1.09 -1.08 0.38
N SER A 415 1.09 0.08 -0.31
CA SER A 415 1.05 1.41 0.28
C SER A 415 -0.37 1.93 0.49
N ASP A 416 -0.57 2.73 1.54
CA ASP A 416 -1.82 3.45 1.81
C ASP A 416 -1.98 4.71 0.94
N ILE A 417 -0.86 5.33 0.57
CA ILE A 417 -0.81 6.54 -0.26
C ILE A 417 0.12 6.32 -1.45
N VAL A 418 -0.34 6.66 -2.64
CA VAL A 418 0.46 6.63 -3.87
C VAL A 418 0.63 8.05 -4.38
N LEU A 419 1.88 8.50 -4.50
CA LEU A 419 2.20 9.80 -5.08
C LEU A 419 2.06 9.72 -6.60
N THR A 420 1.34 10.65 -7.22
CA THR A 420 1.24 10.75 -8.69
C THR A 420 2.33 11.63 -9.29
N GLU A 421 3.02 12.40 -8.45
CA GLU A 421 4.08 13.32 -8.84
C GLU A 421 5.39 12.89 -8.16
N PRO A 422 6.54 13.01 -8.86
CA PRO A 422 7.83 12.69 -8.28
C PRO A 422 8.28 13.79 -7.31
N GLY A 423 8.95 13.42 -6.23
CA GLY A 423 9.56 14.36 -5.28
C GLY A 423 9.13 14.13 -3.84
N LEU A 424 10.00 14.50 -2.90
CA LEU A 424 9.72 14.39 -1.47
C LEU A 424 8.78 15.54 -1.03
N SER A 425 8.79 16.66 -1.74
CA SER A 425 7.99 17.86 -1.46
C SER A 425 6.48 17.60 -1.44
N VAL A 426 6.01 16.64 -2.24
CA VAL A 426 4.60 16.22 -2.28
C VAL A 426 4.17 15.62 -0.94
N ILE A 427 5.05 14.87 -0.27
CA ILE A 427 4.76 14.27 1.04
C ILE A 427 4.54 15.36 2.09
N ILE A 428 5.36 16.42 2.08
CA ILE A 428 5.19 17.52 3.03
C ILE A 428 3.91 18.30 2.75
N SER A 429 3.56 18.50 1.48
CA SER A 429 2.29 19.11 1.11
C SER A 429 1.09 18.27 1.56
N ALA A 430 1.20 16.94 1.46
CA ALA A 430 0.20 16.00 1.96
C ALA A 430 0.08 16.05 3.50
N VAL A 431 1.21 16.08 4.24
CA VAL A 431 1.22 16.22 5.70
C VAL A 431 0.57 17.53 6.15
N LEU A 432 0.90 18.66 5.50
CA LEU A 432 0.30 19.96 5.80
C LEU A 432 -1.20 19.97 5.55
N THR A 433 -1.63 19.43 4.42
CA THR A 433 -3.05 19.34 4.05
C THR A 433 -3.80 18.42 5.01
N SER A 434 -3.23 17.28 5.36
CA SER A 434 -3.79 16.33 6.32
C SER A 434 -3.97 16.97 7.70
N ARG A 435 -2.97 17.70 8.21
CA ARG A 435 -3.08 18.45 9.49
C ARG A 435 -4.17 19.50 9.45
N ALA A 436 -4.32 20.22 8.33
CA ALA A 436 -5.39 21.21 8.16
C ALA A 436 -6.80 20.57 8.18
N ILE A 437 -6.97 19.41 7.54
CA ILE A 437 -8.22 18.64 7.56
C ILE A 437 -8.50 18.13 8.98
N PHE A 438 -7.50 17.55 9.63
CA PHE A 438 -7.63 17.01 10.99
C PHE A 438 -8.01 18.09 12.00
N GLN A 439 -7.44 19.29 11.88
CA GLN A 439 -7.78 20.43 12.73
C GLN A 439 -9.26 20.83 12.56
N ARG A 440 -9.79 20.80 11.33
CA ARG A 440 -11.22 21.07 11.07
C ARG A 440 -12.11 20.00 11.69
N MET A 441 -11.75 18.73 11.56
CA MET A 441 -12.48 17.63 12.19
C MET A 441 -12.52 17.78 13.71
N LYS A 442 -11.39 18.09 14.34
CA LYS A 442 -11.33 18.34 15.79
C LYS A 442 -12.19 19.52 16.21
N ASN A 443 -12.10 20.64 15.48
CA ASN A 443 -12.91 21.83 15.76
C ASN A 443 -14.42 21.53 15.64
N TYR A 444 -14.81 20.75 14.64
CA TYR A 444 -16.18 20.27 14.48
C TYR A 444 -16.62 19.38 15.66
N THR A 445 -15.80 18.41 16.07
CA THR A 445 -16.12 17.55 17.23
C THR A 445 -16.28 18.37 18.51
N ILE A 446 -15.40 19.35 18.76
CA ILE A 446 -15.51 20.24 19.93
C ILE A 446 -16.82 21.02 19.87
N TYR A 447 -17.17 21.55 18.71
CA TYR A 447 -18.43 22.25 18.52
C TYR A 447 -19.64 21.33 18.76
N ALA A 448 -19.65 20.14 18.17
CA ALA A 448 -20.75 19.17 18.28
C ALA A 448 -20.99 18.75 19.74
N VAL A 449 -19.90 18.52 20.49
CA VAL A 449 -19.98 18.25 21.93
C VAL A 449 -20.50 19.49 22.69
N SER A 450 -20.01 20.68 22.36
CA SER A 450 -20.42 21.93 23.02
C SER A 450 -21.90 22.25 22.83
N ILE A 451 -22.45 22.12 21.61
CA ILE A 451 -23.86 22.36 21.35
C ILE A 451 -24.76 21.34 22.07
N THR A 452 -24.33 20.07 22.13
CA THR A 452 -25.04 19.01 22.85
C THR A 452 -25.15 19.34 24.34
N ILE A 453 -24.03 19.71 24.97
CA ILE A 453 -24.01 20.11 26.39
C ILE A 453 -24.89 21.34 26.62
N ARG A 454 -24.80 22.34 25.73
CA ARG A 454 -25.59 23.59 25.85
C ARG A 454 -27.09 23.34 25.76
N ILE A 455 -27.54 22.52 24.81
CA ILE A 455 -28.96 22.19 24.63
C ILE A 455 -29.48 21.40 25.83
N VAL A 456 -28.77 20.34 26.24
CA VAL A 456 -29.20 19.47 27.34
C VAL A 456 -29.23 20.22 28.67
N LEU A 457 -28.13 20.88 29.04
CA LEU A 457 -28.08 21.63 30.31
C LEU A 457 -29.01 22.85 30.28
N GLY A 458 -29.12 23.54 29.15
CA GLY A 458 -29.97 24.72 29.01
C GLY A 458 -31.44 24.40 29.26
N PHE A 459 -31.99 23.40 28.58
CA PHE A 459 -33.39 23.01 28.78
C PHE A 459 -33.63 22.34 30.13
N MET A 460 -32.68 21.54 30.62
CA MET A 460 -32.77 20.95 31.96
C MET A 460 -32.83 22.03 33.06
N LEU A 461 -31.98 23.06 33.00
CA LEU A 461 -31.96 24.14 33.98
C LEU A 461 -33.23 25.02 33.91
N LEU A 462 -33.76 25.28 32.72
CA LEU A 462 -35.03 26.01 32.54
C LEU A 462 -36.20 25.24 33.18
N ALA A 463 -36.27 23.92 32.97
CA ALA A 463 -37.28 23.08 33.59
C ALA A 463 -37.12 23.03 35.12
N LEU A 464 -35.89 22.95 35.63
CA LEU A 464 -35.62 22.85 37.07
C LEU A 464 -35.89 24.15 37.84
N LEU A 465 -35.40 25.28 37.33
CA LEU A 465 -35.44 26.57 38.04
C LEU A 465 -36.74 27.34 37.81
N TRP A 466 -37.24 27.34 36.58
CA TRP A 466 -38.40 28.14 36.17
C TRP A 466 -39.65 27.31 35.87
N LYS A 467 -39.58 25.97 35.95
CA LYS A 467 -40.67 25.06 35.55
C LYS A 467 -41.21 25.39 34.16
N PHE A 468 -40.31 25.78 33.26
CA PHE A 468 -40.64 26.16 31.90
C PHE A 468 -40.34 24.99 30.95
N ASP A 469 -41.39 24.45 30.35
CA ASP A 469 -41.30 23.38 29.35
C ASP A 469 -41.10 23.99 27.96
N PHE A 470 -39.91 23.79 27.39
CA PHE A 470 -39.60 24.31 26.05
C PHE A 470 -40.24 23.42 24.97
N PRO A 471 -40.96 23.99 23.97
CA PRO A 471 -41.63 23.20 22.94
C PRO A 471 -40.65 22.33 22.11
N PRO A 472 -40.86 20.99 22.01
CA PRO A 472 -39.99 20.10 21.23
C PRO A 472 -39.86 20.50 19.76
N PHE A 473 -40.95 20.97 19.14
CA PHE A 473 -40.96 21.46 17.76
C PHE A 473 -39.93 22.58 17.51
N MET A 474 -39.71 23.49 18.46
CA MET A 474 -38.70 24.55 18.32
C MET A 474 -37.28 23.99 18.37
N VAL A 475 -37.04 22.93 19.15
CA VAL A 475 -35.76 22.22 19.18
C VAL A 475 -35.49 21.54 17.84
N LEU A 476 -36.53 20.97 17.22
CA LEU A 476 -36.44 20.39 15.87
C LEU A 476 -36.00 21.43 14.83
N ILE A 477 -36.58 22.63 14.87
CA ILE A 477 -36.18 23.73 13.96
C ILE A 477 -34.70 24.11 14.19
N ILE A 478 -34.25 24.19 15.44
CA ILE A 478 -32.85 24.48 15.77
C ILE A 478 -31.93 23.39 15.20
N ALA A 479 -32.32 22.11 15.30
CA ALA A 479 -31.55 20.99 14.75
C ALA A 479 -31.43 21.09 13.23
N ILE A 480 -32.55 21.32 12.51
CA ILE A 480 -32.55 21.45 11.04
C ILE A 480 -31.65 22.61 10.59
N LEU A 481 -31.77 23.78 11.24
CA LEU A 481 -30.96 24.95 10.89
C LEU A 481 -29.49 24.73 11.18
N ASN A 482 -29.16 24.06 12.30
CA ASN A 482 -27.79 23.73 12.66
C ASN A 482 -27.16 22.79 11.62
N ASP A 483 -27.84 21.71 11.26
CA ASP A 483 -27.33 20.71 10.32
C ASP A 483 -27.10 21.33 8.93
N GLY A 484 -28.05 22.14 8.44
CA GLY A 484 -27.91 22.87 7.18
C GLY A 484 -26.74 23.86 7.15
N LEU A 485 -26.52 24.59 8.25
CA LEU A 485 -25.44 25.59 8.34
C LEU A 485 -24.05 24.92 8.39
N TRP A 486 -23.92 23.77 9.03
CA TRP A 486 -22.63 23.06 9.13
C TRP A 486 -22.13 22.54 7.80
N LEU A 487 -23.02 21.99 6.98
CA LEU A 487 -22.68 21.52 5.63
C LEU A 487 -22.14 22.67 4.78
N LEU A 488 -22.75 23.86 4.90
CA LEU A 488 -22.29 25.05 4.20
C LEU A 488 -20.88 25.46 4.66
N ILE A 489 -20.61 25.47 5.98
CA ILE A 489 -19.31 25.84 6.54
C ILE A 489 -18.22 24.83 6.13
N LEU A 490 -18.53 23.53 6.16
CA LEU A 490 -17.59 22.46 5.78
C LEU A 490 -17.29 22.46 4.28
N SER A 491 -18.23 22.90 3.45
CA SER A 491 -18.06 23.04 1.99
C SER A 491 -17.11 24.16 1.57
N ILE A 492 -16.68 25.04 2.49
CA ILE A 492 -15.79 26.16 2.17
C ILE A 492 -14.37 25.64 1.87
N PRO A 493 -13.83 25.90 0.66
CA PRO A 493 -12.53 25.37 0.23
C PRO A 493 -11.38 25.83 1.14
N LEU A 494 -10.44 24.92 1.38
CA LEU A 494 -9.27 25.08 2.26
C LEU A 494 -8.39 26.31 1.95
N HIS A 495 -8.44 26.80 0.71
CA HIS A 495 -7.60 27.89 0.22
C HIS A 495 -7.90 29.28 0.83
N SER A 496 -9.04 29.49 1.49
CA SER A 496 -9.40 30.81 2.05
C SER A 496 -8.82 31.09 3.44
N LEU A 497 -8.37 30.06 4.17
CA LEU A 497 -7.98 30.18 5.59
C LEU A 497 -6.46 30.22 5.82
N SER A 498 -5.63 29.73 4.88
CA SER A 498 -4.17 29.75 5.02
C SER A 498 -3.57 31.16 4.96
N ARG A 499 -4.25 32.12 4.31
CA ARG A 499 -3.83 33.54 4.31
C ARG A 499 -4.07 34.28 5.63
N MET A 500 -4.88 33.74 6.55
CA MET A 500 -5.11 34.41 7.84
C MET A 500 -4.01 34.12 8.87
N HIS A 501 -3.31 33.00 8.76
CA HIS A 501 -2.22 32.64 9.71
C HIS A 501 -0.84 33.18 9.30
N SER A 502 -0.68 33.80 8.13
CA SER A 502 0.59 34.44 7.74
C SER A 502 0.68 35.92 8.15
N HIS A 503 -0.33 36.45 8.84
CA HIS A 503 -0.41 37.85 9.29
C HIS A 503 -0.66 38.01 10.81
N MET A 504 -0.49 36.94 11.58
CA MET A 504 -0.28 36.98 13.04
C MET A 504 1.03 36.27 13.34
#